data_AF-A0A3S4F0N9-F1
#
_entry.id   AF-A0A3S4F0N9-F1
#
_cell.length_a   1.000
_cell.length_b   1.000
_cell.length_c   1.000
_cell.angle_alpha   90.00
_cell.angle_beta   90.00
_cell.angle_gamma   90.00
#
_symmetry.space_group_name_H-M   'P 1'
#
loop_
_entity.id
_entity.type
_entity.pdbx_description
1 polymer ?
#
loop_
_entity_poly.entity_id
_entity_poly.type
_entity_poly.pdbx_seq_one_letter_code
_entity_poly.pdbx_strand_id
1 'polypeptide(L)'
;MQLNRERRRRICKMLHKTLPEPGTAEFELWTQNQQRSPLLRLPPELRNRIYELVLDVGQINVCFKKWEHKPRTRNGQRYYATTEGGFWCRILEKDQNPWRQTNNKPLHPPPRHGMTLLSPVCRQLYHETVLLPYRLNAWSFESFHVMDRYVMKEKRLPLAHRRAIRLLYTQTVLPVAVEKYLGGLEVVVLETGLTMVKRTVEAGPEQGCRKTVVWDVYSRKWK
;
A
#
# COMPACT_ATOMS: atom_id res chain seq x y z
N MET A 1 -12.15 -14.76 17.66
CA MET A 1 -13.16 -13.67 17.63
C MET A 1 -12.83 -12.68 16.50
N GLN A 2 -13.68 -12.55 15.48
CA GLN A 2 -13.50 -11.51 14.45
C GLN A 2 -13.84 -10.14 15.05
N LEU A 3 -12.83 -9.31 15.29
CA LEU A 3 -13.03 -7.92 15.73
C LEU A 3 -13.89 -7.16 14.73
N ASN A 4 -14.97 -6.51 15.19
CA ASN A 4 -15.82 -5.62 14.40
C ASN A 4 -14.96 -4.56 13.65
N ARG A 5 -15.33 -4.21 12.42
CA ARG A 5 -14.62 -3.25 11.53
C ARG A 5 -14.35 -1.92 12.23
N GLU A 6 -15.27 -1.45 13.07
CA GLU A 6 -15.08 -0.22 13.86
C GLU A 6 -14.05 -0.38 14.96
N ARG A 7 -14.07 -1.51 15.67
CA ARG A 7 -13.10 -1.82 16.72
C ARG A 7 -11.70 -1.97 16.14
N ARG A 8 -11.56 -2.62 14.97
CA ARG A 8 -10.30 -2.67 14.20
C ARG A 8 -9.81 -1.27 13.83
N ARG A 9 -10.70 -0.40 13.32
CA ARG A 9 -10.36 1.00 13.00
C ARG A 9 -9.89 1.78 14.22
N ARG A 10 -10.55 1.63 15.38
CA ARG A 10 -10.13 2.27 16.64
C ARG A 10 -8.76 1.79 17.10
N ILE A 11 -8.54 0.47 17.11
CA ILE A 11 -7.25 -0.12 17.47
C ILE A 11 -6.15 0.38 16.53
N CYS A 12 -6.34 0.29 15.20
CA CYS A 12 -5.35 0.80 14.25
C CYS A 12 -5.11 2.32 14.38
N LYS A 13 -6.12 3.10 14.77
CA LYS A 13 -5.97 4.55 15.01
C LYS A 13 -5.19 4.82 16.29
N MET A 14 -5.35 4.01 17.34
CA MET A 14 -4.58 4.10 18.58
C MET A 14 -3.13 3.67 18.37
N LEU A 15 -2.89 2.55 17.69
CA LEU A 15 -1.56 2.05 17.37
C LEU A 15 -0.74 3.07 16.56
N HIS A 16 -1.36 3.88 15.71
CA HIS A 16 -0.66 4.95 15.00
C HIS A 16 -0.26 6.15 15.87
N LYS A 17 -0.99 6.41 16.97
CA LYS A 17 -0.98 7.72 17.62
C LYS A 17 -0.06 7.80 18.82
N THR A 18 0.10 6.71 19.56
CA THR A 18 0.81 6.75 20.84
C THR A 18 1.75 5.57 20.97
N LEU A 19 2.79 5.75 21.77
CA LEU A 19 3.55 4.65 22.36
C LEU A 19 2.76 4.06 23.54
N PRO A 20 3.07 2.84 24.01
CA PRO A 20 2.43 2.31 25.21
C PRO A 20 2.77 3.18 26.42
N GLU A 21 1.79 3.40 27.30
CA GLU A 21 1.95 4.27 28.48
C GLU A 21 2.70 3.53 29.59
N PRO A 22 3.60 4.19 30.35
CA PRO A 22 4.30 3.56 31.46
C PRO A 22 3.34 2.91 32.46
N GLY A 23 3.65 1.70 32.92
CA GLY A 23 2.82 0.94 33.88
C GLY A 23 1.69 0.12 33.25
N THR A 24 1.53 0.15 31.93
CA THR A 24 0.61 -0.76 31.22
C THR A 24 1.29 -2.08 30.86
N ALA A 25 0.51 -3.17 30.77
CA ALA A 25 1.03 -4.47 30.32
C ALA A 25 1.67 -4.39 28.92
N GLU A 26 1.15 -3.54 28.04
CA GLU A 26 1.73 -3.28 26.72
C GLU A 26 3.10 -2.60 26.80
N PHE A 27 3.35 -1.75 27.79
CA PHE A 27 4.65 -1.11 28.01
C PHE A 27 5.69 -2.08 28.56
N GLU A 28 5.28 -3.00 29.43
CA GLU A 28 6.14 -4.09 29.91
C GLU A 28 6.54 -5.00 28.75
N LEU A 29 5.58 -5.43 27.91
CA LEU A 29 5.85 -6.20 26.70
C LEU A 29 6.74 -5.43 25.71
N TRP A 30 6.52 -4.13 25.55
CA TRP A 30 7.38 -3.28 24.73
C TRP A 30 8.83 -3.30 25.23
N THR A 31 9.02 -3.08 26.53
CA THR A 31 10.35 -3.05 27.17
C THR A 31 11.03 -4.42 27.08
N GLN A 32 10.29 -5.49 27.34
CA GLN A 32 10.79 -6.85 27.23
C GLN A 32 11.19 -7.19 25.79
N ASN A 33 10.43 -6.75 24.79
CA ASN A 33 10.75 -6.95 23.38
C ASN A 33 12.07 -6.28 23.00
N GLN A 34 12.33 -5.06 23.47
CA GLN A 34 13.59 -4.34 23.24
C GLN A 34 14.79 -5.11 23.83
N GLN A 35 14.62 -5.75 24.99
CA GLN A 35 15.70 -6.47 25.67
C GLN A 35 15.93 -7.89 25.14
N ARG A 36 14.86 -8.59 24.73
CA ARG A 36 14.94 -10.02 24.37
C ARG A 36 15.03 -10.25 22.86
N SER A 37 14.45 -9.38 22.04
CA SER A 37 14.44 -9.57 20.59
C SER A 37 15.82 -9.29 19.99
N PRO A 38 16.45 -10.25 19.30
CA PRO A 38 17.70 -10.00 18.59
C PRO A 38 17.58 -8.85 17.59
N LEU A 39 16.44 -8.76 16.88
CA LEU A 39 16.20 -7.71 15.89
C LEU A 39 16.07 -6.33 16.56
N LEU A 40 15.33 -6.21 17.66
CA LEU A 40 15.07 -4.92 18.31
C LEU A 40 16.25 -4.42 19.13
N ARG A 41 17.19 -5.29 19.48
CA ARG A 41 18.49 -4.90 20.07
C ARG A 41 19.47 -4.32 19.07
N LEU A 42 19.25 -4.51 17.77
CA LEU A 42 20.12 -3.92 16.76
C LEU A 42 19.99 -2.39 16.75
N PRO A 43 21.08 -1.67 16.44
CA PRO A 43 21.02 -0.25 16.13
C PRO A 43 19.97 0.06 15.05
N PRO A 44 19.30 1.22 15.13
CA PRO A 44 18.27 1.62 14.17
C PRO A 44 18.70 1.52 12.70
N GLU A 45 19.97 1.79 12.41
CA GLU A 45 20.54 1.74 11.06
C GLU A 45 20.46 0.33 10.47
N LEU A 46 20.83 -0.68 11.26
CA LEU A 46 20.76 -2.08 10.84
C LEU A 46 19.31 -2.54 10.71
N ARG A 47 18.44 -2.12 11.64
CA ARG A 47 17.00 -2.43 11.55
C ARG A 47 16.39 -1.87 10.28
N ASN A 48 16.63 -0.59 9.99
CA ASN A 48 16.15 0.07 8.78
C ASN A 48 16.64 -0.65 7.52
N ARG A 49 17.92 -1.07 7.49
CA ARG A 49 18.44 -1.82 6.35
C ARG A 49 17.75 -3.17 6.17
N ILE A 50 17.51 -3.90 7.26
CA ILE A 50 16.74 -5.15 7.23
C ILE A 50 15.32 -4.89 6.73
N TYR A 51 14.65 -3.84 7.22
CA TYR A 51 13.30 -3.51 6.79
C TYR A 51 13.22 -3.15 5.32
N GLU A 52 14.17 -2.37 4.81
CA GLU A 52 14.26 -2.06 3.38
C GLU A 52 14.35 -3.33 2.54
N LEU A 53 15.25 -4.25 2.90
CA LEU A 53 15.43 -5.51 2.16
C LEU A 53 14.18 -6.40 2.18
N VAL A 54 13.43 -6.40 3.28
CA VAL A 54 12.22 -7.24 3.43
C VAL A 54 10.99 -6.59 2.77
N LEU A 55 10.90 -5.25 2.78
CA LEU A 55 9.68 -4.52 2.41
C LEU A 55 9.78 -3.84 1.03
N ASP A 56 10.95 -3.73 0.42
CA ASP A 56 11.12 -3.37 -1.00
C ASP A 56 10.88 -4.61 -1.88
N VAL A 57 9.61 -4.82 -2.20
CA VAL A 57 9.12 -5.92 -3.03
C VAL A 57 8.91 -5.49 -4.49
N GLY A 58 9.30 -4.27 -4.84
CA GLY A 58 9.15 -3.71 -6.18
C GLY A 58 7.81 -3.01 -6.40
N GLN A 59 6.75 -3.77 -6.66
CA GLN A 59 5.43 -3.21 -6.99
C GLN A 59 4.28 -3.93 -6.29
N ILE A 60 3.39 -3.16 -5.69
CA ILE A 60 2.16 -3.61 -5.04
C ILE A 60 0.98 -3.31 -5.97
N ASN A 61 0.32 -4.36 -6.48
CA ASN A 61 -0.89 -4.22 -7.30
C ASN A 61 -2.15 -4.58 -6.51
N VAL A 62 -3.01 -3.59 -6.31
CA VAL A 62 -4.29 -3.74 -5.61
C VAL A 62 -5.35 -4.22 -6.59
N CYS A 63 -5.98 -5.33 -6.25
CA CYS A 63 -7.04 -5.97 -7.03
C CYS A 63 -8.33 -6.01 -6.21
N PHE A 64 -9.46 -6.20 -6.88
CA PHE A 64 -10.75 -6.30 -6.19
C PHE A 64 -11.62 -7.43 -6.74
N LYS A 65 -12.02 -8.34 -5.85
CA LYS A 65 -12.99 -9.38 -6.18
C LYS A 65 -14.36 -9.02 -5.61
N LYS A 66 -15.39 -9.04 -6.46
CA LYS A 66 -16.79 -8.91 -6.00
C LYS A 66 -17.19 -10.13 -5.18
N TRP A 67 -18.10 -9.93 -4.24
CA TRP A 67 -18.74 -11.06 -3.55
C TRP A 67 -19.52 -11.88 -4.56
N GLU A 68 -19.32 -13.20 -4.55
CA GLU A 68 -19.98 -14.12 -5.46
C GLU A 68 -20.75 -15.17 -4.66
N HIS A 69 -22.05 -15.31 -4.95
CA HIS A 69 -22.87 -16.42 -4.48
C HIS A 69 -23.12 -17.33 -5.67
N LYS A 70 -22.42 -18.47 -5.73
CA LYS A 70 -22.54 -19.42 -6.83
C LYS A 70 -23.28 -20.66 -6.36
N PRO A 71 -24.36 -21.08 -7.03
CA PRO A 71 -24.95 -22.38 -6.75
C PRO A 71 -23.95 -23.47 -7.12
N ARG A 72 -23.74 -24.41 -6.21
CA ARG A 72 -22.89 -25.59 -6.40
C ARG A 72 -23.70 -26.83 -6.03
N THR A 73 -23.39 -27.94 -6.68
CA THR A 73 -23.98 -29.23 -6.34
C THR A 73 -22.89 -30.14 -5.80
N ARG A 74 -23.11 -30.69 -4.61
CA ARG A 74 -22.26 -31.74 -4.04
C ARG A 74 -23.19 -32.87 -3.60
N ASN A 75 -22.93 -34.08 -4.11
CA ASN A 75 -23.72 -35.29 -3.82
C ASN A 75 -25.23 -35.11 -4.08
N GLY A 76 -25.60 -34.48 -5.21
CA GLY A 76 -27.01 -34.24 -5.57
C GLY A 76 -27.70 -33.11 -4.80
N GLN A 77 -27.12 -32.61 -3.69
CA GLN A 77 -27.65 -31.46 -2.95
C GLN A 77 -27.10 -30.13 -3.49
N ARG A 78 -27.99 -29.18 -3.76
CA ARG A 78 -27.65 -27.79 -4.11
C ARG A 78 -27.34 -27.00 -2.85
N TYR A 79 -26.21 -26.31 -2.85
CA TYR A 79 -25.83 -25.34 -1.83
C TYR A 79 -25.25 -24.09 -2.47
N TYR A 80 -25.30 -22.96 -1.77
CA TYR A 80 -24.66 -21.73 -2.21
C TYR A 80 -23.24 -21.67 -1.68
N ALA A 81 -22.25 -21.67 -2.57
CA ALA A 81 -20.88 -21.36 -2.22
C ALA A 81 -20.69 -19.84 -2.26
N THR A 82 -20.55 -19.22 -1.10
CA THR A 82 -20.20 -17.81 -0.98
C THR A 82 -18.67 -17.68 -1.08
N THR A 83 -18.20 -17.01 -2.12
CA THR A 83 -16.80 -16.61 -2.21
C THR A 83 -16.67 -15.20 -1.67
N GLU A 84 -15.92 -15.04 -0.58
CA GLU A 84 -15.68 -13.74 0.02
C GLU A 84 -15.03 -12.79 -0.99
N GLY A 85 -15.69 -11.65 -1.19
CA GLY A 85 -15.17 -10.55 -1.98
C GLY A 85 -14.28 -9.64 -1.13
N GLY A 86 -13.49 -8.80 -1.79
CA GLY A 86 -12.65 -7.83 -1.11
C GLY A 86 -11.47 -7.36 -1.94
N PHE A 87 -10.72 -6.45 -1.34
CA PHE A 87 -9.43 -6.04 -1.87
C PHE A 87 -8.36 -7.03 -1.44
N TRP A 88 -7.46 -7.30 -2.36
CA TRP A 88 -6.27 -8.09 -2.11
C TRP A 88 -5.11 -7.48 -2.90
N CYS A 89 -3.89 -7.83 -2.53
CA CYS A 89 -2.69 -7.34 -3.19
C CYS A 89 -1.91 -8.50 -3.79
N ARG A 90 -1.34 -8.30 -4.98
CA ARG A 90 -0.26 -9.12 -5.52
C ARG A 90 1.01 -8.30 -5.63
N ILE A 91 2.14 -8.99 -5.52
CA ILE A 91 3.46 -8.41 -5.76
C ILE A 91 3.79 -8.61 -7.24
N LEU A 92 4.34 -7.57 -7.86
CA LEU A 92 4.86 -7.57 -9.22
C LEU A 92 6.34 -7.17 -9.17
N GLU A 93 7.09 -7.59 -10.19
CA GLU A 93 8.49 -7.18 -10.33
C GLU A 93 8.62 -5.67 -10.60
N LYS A 94 9.79 -5.11 -10.32
CA LYS A 94 10.09 -3.71 -10.62
C LYS A 94 9.95 -3.46 -12.12
N ASP A 95 9.23 -2.41 -12.48
CA ASP A 95 8.95 -2.01 -13.87
C ASP A 95 8.13 -3.02 -14.68
N GLN A 96 7.50 -4.01 -14.04
CA GLN A 96 6.57 -4.90 -14.72
C GLN A 96 5.29 -4.16 -15.05
N ASN A 97 4.84 -4.22 -16.31
CA ASN A 97 3.55 -3.64 -16.67
C ASN A 97 2.41 -4.41 -15.97
N PRO A 98 1.64 -3.78 -15.06
CA PRO A 98 0.61 -4.47 -14.27
C PRO A 98 -0.59 -4.97 -15.09
N TRP A 99 -0.74 -4.53 -16.34
CA TRP A 99 -1.85 -4.85 -17.24
C TRP A 99 -1.44 -5.73 -18.43
N ARG A 100 -0.13 -5.92 -18.69
CA ARG A 100 0.35 -6.74 -19.81
C ARG A 100 0.14 -8.23 -19.51
N GLN A 101 -0.82 -8.82 -20.22
CA GLN A 101 -1.23 -10.23 -20.14
C GLN A 101 -1.29 -10.80 -18.71
N THR A 102 -2.37 -10.48 -18.01
CA THR A 102 -3.10 -11.55 -17.32
C THR A 102 -3.69 -12.46 -18.41
N ASN A 103 -2.88 -13.30 -19.04
CA ASN A 103 -3.41 -14.43 -19.80
C ASN A 103 -4.42 -15.11 -18.87
N ASN A 104 -5.64 -15.33 -19.37
CA ASN A 104 -6.90 -15.72 -18.71
C ASN A 104 -6.86 -16.91 -17.73
N LYS A 105 -5.69 -17.37 -17.30
CA LYS A 105 -5.55 -18.19 -16.11
C LYS A 105 -5.74 -17.26 -14.91
N PRO A 106 -6.82 -17.42 -14.11
CA PRO A 106 -6.77 -16.91 -12.74
C PRO A 106 -5.44 -17.38 -12.16
N LEU A 107 -4.68 -16.45 -11.55
CA LEU A 107 -3.49 -16.80 -10.78
C LEU A 107 -3.99 -17.68 -9.63
N HIS A 108 -4.14 -18.97 -9.92
CA HIS A 108 -4.57 -20.01 -9.02
C HIS A 108 -3.34 -20.90 -8.84
N PRO A 109 -2.85 -21.04 -7.61
CA PRO A 109 -3.37 -20.41 -6.39
C PRO A 109 -3.11 -18.89 -6.36
N PRO A 110 -3.91 -18.11 -5.59
CA PRO A 110 -3.56 -16.73 -5.26
C PRO A 110 -2.09 -16.69 -4.80
N PRO A 111 -1.34 -15.62 -5.13
CA PRO A 111 0.08 -15.58 -4.85
C PRO A 111 0.32 -15.98 -3.39
N ARG A 112 1.07 -17.08 -3.19
CA ARG A 112 1.32 -17.68 -1.86
C ARG A 112 2.03 -16.72 -0.90
N HIS A 113 2.60 -15.65 -1.44
CA HIS A 113 3.35 -14.64 -0.72
C HIS A 113 2.69 -13.28 -0.98
N GLY A 114 1.65 -12.96 -0.20
CA GLY A 114 1.35 -11.55 0.04
C GLY A 114 2.57 -10.89 0.71
N MET A 115 2.71 -9.57 0.60
CA MET A 115 3.78 -8.87 1.31
C MET A 115 3.69 -9.19 2.80
N THR A 116 4.78 -9.69 3.37
CA THR A 116 4.87 -9.96 4.81
C THR A 116 4.81 -8.63 5.54
N LEU A 117 3.64 -8.30 6.08
CA LEU A 117 3.50 -7.15 6.95
C LEU A 117 4.18 -7.48 8.28
N LEU A 118 5.20 -6.71 8.66
CA LEU A 118 5.81 -6.76 10.00
C LEU A 118 4.99 -5.99 11.04
N SER A 119 4.08 -5.15 10.55
CA SER A 119 3.17 -4.33 11.35
C SER A 119 2.29 -5.09 12.36
N PRO A 120 1.81 -6.34 12.14
CA PRO A 120 0.96 -7.03 13.11
C PRO A 120 1.76 -7.76 14.21
N VAL A 121 3.10 -7.81 14.16
CA VAL A 121 3.91 -8.60 15.10
C VAL A 121 3.96 -7.94 16.48
N CYS A 122 4.44 -6.70 16.55
CA CYS A 122 4.45 -5.91 17.77
C CYS A 122 4.32 -4.42 17.46
N ARG A 123 3.96 -3.62 18.47
CA ARG A 123 3.73 -2.19 18.32
C ARG A 123 5.00 -1.44 17.90
N GLN A 124 6.18 -1.89 18.32
CA GLN A 124 7.44 -1.26 17.90
C GLN A 124 7.68 -1.44 16.40
N LEU A 125 7.60 -2.68 15.91
CA LEU A 125 7.73 -2.96 14.47
C LEU A 125 6.66 -2.22 13.67
N TYR A 126 5.45 -2.07 14.21
CA TYR A 126 4.41 -1.24 13.59
C TYR A 126 4.91 0.19 13.36
N HIS A 127 5.37 0.88 14.39
CA HIS A 127 5.81 2.26 14.26
C HIS A 127 7.00 2.43 13.31
N GLU A 128 7.94 1.48 13.32
CA GLU A 128 9.13 1.54 12.48
C GLU A 128 8.82 1.21 11.01
N THR A 129 7.85 0.32 10.73
CA THR A 129 7.66 -0.25 9.38
C THR A 129 6.39 0.19 8.66
N VAL A 130 5.40 0.78 9.34
CA VAL A 130 4.05 1.00 8.77
C VAL A 130 4.03 1.82 7.46
N LEU A 131 4.98 2.75 7.30
CA LEU A 131 5.07 3.59 6.08
C LEU A 131 5.95 2.99 4.99
N LEU A 132 6.82 2.02 5.31
CA LEU A 132 7.82 1.50 4.38
C LEU A 132 7.19 0.82 3.16
N PRO A 133 6.12 0.00 3.28
CA PRO A 133 5.44 -0.55 2.11
C PRO A 133 4.94 0.49 1.11
N TYR A 134 4.54 1.67 1.60
CA TYR A 134 4.03 2.76 0.77
C TYR A 134 5.14 3.58 0.16
N ARG A 135 6.25 3.74 0.89
CA ARG A 135 7.39 4.58 0.49
C ARG A 135 8.37 3.88 -0.43
N LEU A 136 8.60 2.59 -0.23
CA LEU A 136 9.63 1.83 -0.96
C LEU A 136 9.10 1.21 -2.25
N ASN A 137 7.80 0.90 -2.30
CA ASN A 137 7.21 0.19 -3.44
C ASN A 137 6.43 1.10 -4.35
N ALA A 138 6.40 0.74 -5.63
CA ALA A 138 5.46 1.30 -6.57
C ALA A 138 4.05 0.77 -6.30
N TRP A 139 3.04 1.61 -6.49
CA TRP A 139 1.63 1.21 -6.35
C TRP A 139 0.97 1.11 -7.71
N SER A 140 0.06 0.16 -7.85
CA SER A 140 -0.74 -0.03 -9.06
C SER A 140 -2.11 -0.59 -8.69
N PHE A 141 -3.06 -0.43 -9.59
CA PHE A 141 -4.41 -0.93 -9.43
C PHE A 141 -4.83 -1.70 -10.67
N GLU A 142 -5.57 -2.79 -10.44
CA GLU A 142 -6.12 -3.63 -11.51
C GLU A 142 -6.92 -2.83 -12.53
N SER A 143 -7.65 -1.80 -12.08
CA SER A 143 -8.28 -0.82 -12.96
C SER A 143 -8.47 0.52 -12.25
N PHE A 144 -8.75 1.57 -13.03
CA PHE A 144 -9.15 2.88 -12.50
C PHE A 144 -10.33 2.77 -11.51
N HIS A 145 -11.31 1.90 -11.78
CA HIS A 145 -12.46 1.68 -10.90
C HIS A 145 -12.06 1.13 -9.52
N VAL A 146 -11.08 0.22 -9.49
CA VAL A 146 -10.53 -0.33 -8.25
C VAL A 146 -9.78 0.73 -7.47
N MET A 147 -8.99 1.57 -8.15
CA MET A 147 -8.32 2.72 -7.54
C MET A 147 -9.31 3.71 -6.93
N ASP A 148 -10.28 4.18 -7.70
CA ASP A 148 -11.30 5.12 -7.23
C ASP A 148 -12.06 4.55 -6.02
N ARG A 149 -12.46 3.28 -6.10
CA ARG A 149 -13.12 2.61 -4.97
C ARG A 149 -12.22 2.55 -3.73
N TYR A 150 -10.97 2.15 -3.88
CA TYR A 150 -10.03 1.95 -2.78
C TYR A 150 -9.61 3.26 -2.12
N VAL A 151 -9.24 4.25 -2.93
CA VAL A 151 -8.63 5.52 -2.52
C VAL A 151 -9.72 6.54 -2.16
N MET A 152 -10.71 6.75 -3.03
CA MET A 152 -11.68 7.84 -2.89
C MET A 152 -12.94 7.43 -2.13
N LYS A 153 -13.60 6.35 -2.56
CA LYS A 153 -14.88 5.93 -1.99
C LYS A 153 -14.73 5.29 -0.62
N GLU A 154 -13.85 4.30 -0.49
CA GLU A 154 -13.63 3.59 0.78
C GLU A 154 -12.56 4.22 1.68
N LYS A 155 -11.80 5.20 1.19
CA LYS A 155 -10.77 5.96 1.93
C LYS A 155 -9.85 5.07 2.76
N ARG A 156 -9.36 3.98 2.15
CA ARG A 156 -8.63 2.91 2.87
C ARG A 156 -7.21 3.29 3.27
N LEU A 157 -6.69 4.39 2.73
CA LEU A 157 -5.38 4.93 3.05
C LEU A 157 -5.52 6.06 4.09
N PRO A 158 -4.91 5.95 5.29
CA PRO A 158 -4.68 7.09 6.19
C PRO A 158 -3.79 8.17 5.56
N LEU A 159 -3.83 9.39 6.10
CA LEU A 159 -3.06 10.53 5.57
C LEU A 159 -1.56 10.23 5.44
N ALA A 160 -0.96 9.61 6.46
CA ALA A 160 0.47 9.28 6.45
C ALA A 160 0.82 8.31 5.31
N HIS A 161 -0.05 7.33 5.02
CA HIS A 161 0.17 6.37 3.94
C HIS A 161 0.05 7.05 2.57
N ARG A 162 -0.94 7.94 2.39
CA ARG A 162 -1.11 8.71 1.14
C ARG A 162 0.09 9.59 0.81
N ARG A 163 0.69 10.19 1.85
CA ARG A 163 1.90 11.01 1.71
C ARG A 163 3.17 10.19 1.50
N ALA A 164 3.15 8.92 1.90
CA ALA A 164 4.28 8.01 1.70
C ALA A 164 4.32 7.43 0.28
N ILE A 165 3.18 7.29 -0.40
CA ILE A 165 3.14 6.80 -1.79
C ILE A 165 3.79 7.84 -2.72
N ARG A 166 4.89 7.46 -3.35
CA ARG A 166 5.67 8.30 -4.27
C ARG A 166 5.51 7.95 -5.74
N LEU A 167 5.43 6.65 -6.04
CA LEU A 167 5.36 6.11 -7.40
C LEU A 167 4.05 5.36 -7.61
N LEU A 168 3.30 5.76 -8.64
CA LEU A 168 2.03 5.14 -9.01
C LEU A 168 1.99 4.78 -10.50
N TYR A 169 1.63 3.53 -10.81
CA TYR A 169 1.27 3.11 -12.14
C TYR A 169 -0.24 3.26 -12.36
N THR A 170 -0.64 3.92 -13.45
CA THR A 170 -2.05 4.11 -13.81
C THR A 170 -2.32 3.82 -15.29
N GLN A 171 -3.54 3.39 -15.62
CA GLN A 171 -3.96 3.18 -17.01
C GLN A 171 -4.13 4.50 -17.76
N THR A 172 -4.53 5.54 -17.02
CA THR A 172 -4.85 6.86 -17.55
C THR A 172 -4.19 7.95 -16.70
N VAL A 173 -4.14 9.18 -17.23
CA VAL A 173 -3.77 10.36 -16.44
C VAL A 173 -4.70 10.47 -15.23
N LEU A 174 -4.11 10.78 -14.07
CA LEU A 174 -4.86 10.92 -12.83
C LEU A 174 -5.78 12.15 -12.86
N PRO A 175 -7.03 12.03 -12.38
CA PRO A 175 -7.83 13.20 -12.08
C PRO A 175 -7.16 14.04 -11.00
N VAL A 176 -7.26 15.38 -11.11
CA VAL A 176 -6.67 16.35 -10.16
C VAL A 176 -7.07 16.06 -8.71
N ALA A 177 -8.29 15.56 -8.48
CA ALA A 177 -8.75 15.17 -7.15
C ALA A 177 -7.95 13.99 -6.57
N VAL A 178 -7.60 13.01 -7.40
CA VAL A 178 -6.79 11.84 -7.01
C VAL A 178 -5.36 12.25 -6.73
N GLU A 179 -4.79 13.07 -7.59
CA GLU A 179 -3.45 13.63 -7.41
C GLU A 179 -3.34 14.41 -6.11
N LYS A 180 -4.28 15.34 -5.83
CA LYS A 180 -4.29 16.13 -4.60
C LYS A 180 -4.44 15.27 -3.35
N TYR A 181 -5.24 14.20 -3.42
CA TYR A 181 -5.45 13.29 -2.31
C TYR A 181 -4.19 12.45 -2.01
N LEU A 182 -3.48 12.03 -3.05
CA LEU A 182 -2.19 11.36 -2.98
C LEU A 182 -1.05 12.39 -3.00
N GLY A 183 -1.07 13.32 -2.03
CA GLY A 183 -0.18 14.48 -2.01
C GLY A 183 1.33 14.17 -1.93
N GLY A 184 1.72 12.91 -1.72
CA GLY A 184 3.11 12.45 -1.75
C GLY A 184 3.61 11.97 -3.12
N LEU A 185 2.77 11.98 -4.16
CA LEU A 185 3.16 11.50 -5.48
C LEU A 185 4.27 12.37 -6.07
N GLU A 186 5.32 11.69 -6.52
CA GLU A 186 6.50 12.24 -7.19
C GLU A 186 6.55 11.74 -8.65
N VAL A 187 6.12 10.50 -8.90
CA VAL A 187 6.17 9.87 -10.23
C VAL A 187 4.88 9.12 -10.53
N VAL A 188 4.35 9.33 -11.74
CA VAL A 188 3.21 8.57 -12.28
C VAL A 188 3.64 7.93 -13.60
N VAL A 189 3.48 6.62 -13.73
CA VAL A 189 3.80 5.90 -14.97
C VAL A 189 2.50 5.39 -15.59
N LEU A 190 2.25 5.79 -16.83
CA LEU A 190 1.06 5.41 -17.58
C LEU A 190 1.26 4.06 -18.26
N GLU A 191 0.17 3.33 -18.48
CA GLU A 191 0.15 2.09 -19.27
C GLU A 191 0.78 2.25 -20.65
N THR A 192 0.63 3.44 -21.26
CA THR A 192 1.24 3.80 -22.54
C THR A 192 2.78 3.83 -22.52
N GLY A 193 3.41 3.76 -21.34
CA GLY A 193 4.85 3.90 -21.13
C GLY A 193 5.30 5.34 -20.84
N LEU A 194 4.37 6.31 -20.85
CA LEU A 194 4.69 7.69 -20.47
C LEU A 194 4.92 7.78 -18.96
N THR A 195 6.03 8.39 -18.57
CA THR A 195 6.38 8.65 -17.17
C THR A 195 6.27 10.15 -16.91
N MET A 196 5.41 10.53 -15.96
CA MET A 196 5.23 11.88 -15.49
C MET A 196 6.00 12.04 -14.18
N VAL A 197 6.92 13.00 -14.10
CA VAL A 197 7.70 13.32 -12.90
C VAL A 197 7.34 14.71 -12.41
N LYS A 198 7.04 14.82 -11.11
CA LYS A 198 6.63 16.05 -10.47
C LYS A 198 7.86 16.91 -10.17
N ARG A 199 7.89 18.13 -10.71
CA ARG A 199 8.91 19.13 -10.43
C ARG A 199 8.29 20.33 -9.74
N THR A 200 8.94 20.83 -8.69
CA THR A 200 8.58 22.12 -8.09
C THR A 200 9.50 23.17 -8.66
N VAL A 201 8.92 24.14 -9.36
CA VAL A 201 9.64 25.31 -9.89
C VAL A 201 9.36 26.47 -8.94
N GLU A 202 10.40 27.02 -8.34
CA GLU A 202 10.29 28.23 -7.54
C GLU A 202 10.29 29.43 -8.50
N ALA A 203 9.23 30.25 -8.44
CA ALA A 203 9.20 31.49 -9.20
C ALA A 203 10.31 32.43 -8.71
N GLY A 204 10.97 33.12 -9.65
CA GLY A 204 12.06 34.05 -9.36
C GLY A 204 11.65 35.18 -8.40
N PRO A 205 12.64 35.90 -7.85
CA PRO A 205 12.45 36.84 -6.72
C PRO A 205 11.44 37.97 -6.96
N GLU A 206 11.03 38.22 -8.21
CA GLU A 206 10.12 39.32 -8.58
C GLU A 206 8.63 38.96 -8.45
N GLN A 207 8.28 37.69 -8.24
CA GLN A 207 6.89 37.21 -8.14
C GLN A 207 6.72 36.38 -6.88
N GLY A 208 6.58 37.08 -5.74
CA GLY A 208 6.55 36.55 -4.37
C GLY A 208 6.27 35.06 -4.22
N CYS A 209 7.30 34.30 -3.81
CA CYS A 209 7.31 32.90 -3.35
C CYS A 209 6.12 32.00 -3.77
N ARG A 210 5.71 32.02 -5.05
CA ARG A 210 4.73 31.06 -5.59
C ARG A 210 5.50 29.86 -6.12
N LYS A 211 5.35 28.72 -5.45
CA LYS A 211 5.86 27.43 -5.93
C LYS A 211 4.86 26.85 -6.94
N THR A 212 5.25 26.78 -8.20
CA THR A 212 4.45 26.12 -9.24
C THR A 212 4.89 24.67 -9.36
N VAL A 213 3.92 23.76 -9.39
CA VAL A 213 4.16 22.34 -9.58
C VAL A 213 3.88 22.00 -11.04
N VAL A 214 4.84 21.41 -11.73
CA VAL A 214 4.74 21.00 -13.13
C VAL A 214 5.07 19.51 -13.25
N TRP A 215 4.44 18.85 -14.21
CA TRP A 215 4.75 17.46 -14.57
C TRP A 215 5.61 17.43 -15.83
N ASP A 216 6.84 16.94 -15.70
CA ASP A 216 7.67 16.63 -16.85
C ASP A 216 7.26 15.26 -17.39
N VAL A 217 7.13 15.13 -18.72
CA VAL A 217 6.70 13.89 -19.36
C VAL A 217 7.86 13.29 -20.15
N TYR A 218 8.18 12.03 -19.83
CA TYR A 218 9.22 11.24 -20.49
C TYR A 218 8.61 9.97 -21.08
N SER A 219 9.16 9.50 -22.20
CA SER A 219 8.83 8.18 -22.73
C SER A 219 9.72 7.13 -22.06
N ARG A 220 9.11 6.07 -21.53
CA ARG A 220 9.80 4.92 -20.97
C ARG A 220 9.26 3.63 -21.61
N LYS A 221 10.15 2.77 -22.06
CA LYS A 221 9.75 1.43 -22.52
C LYS A 221 9.58 0.51 -21.30
N TRP A 222 8.46 -0.18 -21.24
CA TRP A 222 8.24 -1.29 -20.32
C TRP A 222 9.26 -2.40 -20.59
N LYS A 223 9.66 -3.11 -19.53
CA LYS A 223 10.38 -4.38 -19.67
C LYS A 223 9.42 -5.51 -20.08
#